data_AF-A0A960AYQ7-F1
#
_entry.id   AF-A0A960AYQ7-F1
#
_cell.length_a   1.000
_cell.length_b   1.000
_cell.length_c   1.000
_cell.angle_alpha   90.00
_cell.angle_beta   90.00
_cell.angle_gamma   90.00
#
_symmetry.space_group_name_H-M   'P 1'
#
loop_
_entity.id
_entity.type
_entity.pdbx_description
1 polymer ?
#
loop_
_entity_poly.entity_id
_entity_poly.type
_entity_poly.pdbx_seq_one_letter_code
_entity_poly.pdbx_strand_id
1 'polypeptide(L)'
;MRTTLRGGRRRTALLVAVALSSATLSLTACSGGGASPADEEPSSESSSAEPTSSESPTESPTDSPTGTPSGGTGRFDPSLSVTVTRNPVFRTFTTDDQLFTMDRDGVASHALPDVREDYVIVPPAGYAPIDTAFDAEAGVGVLMASRVVGGSGTTAGRTSFDLTGFALDSGDPEGHARVSVRESTLAGASPPVARIRGMAGQVMIVDSWVAVGTTKIHTALGVDLSTGEVVWRRAGQALAGTGRVALVSTGTPGAAGAILGLAPATGEVRWSTLDGTQAAALVGVTDRRAIVVRLGGFGSTTIVPIDLRTGAAGRPRQGTTVEWNCRMSTPTVAVCLLPQGVVVGWGMVHNRQLWALPTKARYAPTVTLVARGELWGTLQDGWVSLDSRTGADLASGTGGTPLAVNAFGALFRTDIGAVWLPDPTQGLPAATSPSDGSSSPSADESSAG
;
A
#
# COMPACT_ATOMS: atom_id res chain seq x y z
N MET A 1 -22.33 -15.88 75.70
CA MET A 1 -21.47 -14.74 76.09
C MET A 1 -21.24 -13.89 74.84
N ARG A 2 -21.43 -12.57 74.95
CA ARG A 2 -21.19 -11.51 73.93
C ARG A 2 -19.73 -11.63 73.38
N THR A 3 -19.34 -11.12 72.20
CA THR A 3 -19.47 -9.74 71.72
C THR A 3 -19.02 -9.61 70.24
N THR A 4 -19.61 -8.64 69.56
CA THR A 4 -19.40 -8.06 68.21
C THR A 4 -17.98 -7.53 67.90
N LEU A 5 -17.62 -7.41 66.61
CA LEU A 5 -17.30 -6.09 65.98
C LEU A 5 -17.10 -6.13 64.44
N ARG A 6 -17.55 -5.02 63.83
CA ARG A 6 -17.55 -4.59 62.42
C ARG A 6 -16.15 -4.24 61.90
N GLY A 7 -16.00 -4.25 60.57
CA GLY A 7 -14.97 -3.48 59.87
C GLY A 7 -15.16 -3.45 58.35
N GLY A 8 -15.91 -2.46 57.85
CA GLY A 8 -16.05 -2.19 56.42
C GLY A 8 -14.90 -1.34 55.88
N ARG A 9 -14.55 -1.54 54.61
CA ARG A 9 -13.80 -0.56 53.80
C ARG A 9 -14.37 -0.48 52.39
N ARG A 10 -15.00 0.66 52.12
CA ARG A 10 -15.34 1.15 50.78
C ARG A 10 -14.05 1.51 50.05
N ARG A 11 -13.94 1.18 48.75
CA ARG A 11 -12.99 1.81 47.83
C ARG A 11 -13.79 2.61 46.81
N THR A 12 -13.59 3.91 46.87
CA THR A 12 -14.16 4.96 46.03
C THR A 12 -13.49 4.92 44.66
N ALA A 13 -14.27 4.82 43.59
CA ALA A 13 -13.83 5.06 42.22
C ALA A 13 -13.95 6.56 41.93
N LEU A 14 -12.86 7.17 41.46
CA LEU A 14 -12.78 8.59 41.12
C LEU A 14 -12.98 8.71 39.61
N LEU A 15 -14.20 9.07 39.20
CA LEU A 15 -14.56 9.43 37.83
C LEU A 15 -14.20 10.91 37.62
N VAL A 16 -13.21 11.17 36.75
CA VAL A 16 -12.92 12.52 36.25
C VAL A 16 -13.77 12.74 35.00
N ALA A 17 -14.84 13.50 35.15
CA ALA A 17 -15.65 13.99 34.03
C ALA A 17 -15.02 15.28 33.48
N VAL A 18 -14.58 15.25 32.22
CA VAL A 18 -14.17 16.44 31.47
C VAL A 18 -15.40 16.96 30.72
N ALA A 19 -15.94 18.10 31.16
CA ALA A 19 -17.01 18.79 30.48
C ALA A 19 -16.44 19.63 29.32
N LEU A 20 -16.79 19.29 28.09
CA LEU A 20 -16.59 20.15 26.92
C LEU A 20 -17.77 21.13 26.82
N SER A 21 -17.48 22.43 27.02
CA SER A 21 -18.42 23.51 26.77
C SER A 21 -18.48 23.82 25.28
N SER A 22 -19.59 23.47 24.64
CA SER A 22 -19.91 23.86 23.27
C SER A 22 -20.48 25.29 23.26
N ALA A 23 -19.74 26.26 22.72
CA ALA A 23 -20.26 27.59 22.44
C ALA A 23 -20.98 27.58 21.10
N THR A 24 -22.31 27.62 21.13
CA THR A 24 -23.19 27.85 19.97
C THR A 24 -23.22 29.34 19.64
N LEU A 25 -22.69 29.72 18.47
CA LEU A 25 -22.93 31.02 17.85
C LEU A 25 -24.08 30.87 16.85
N SER A 26 -25.26 31.28 17.29
CA SER A 26 -26.44 31.47 16.46
C SER A 26 -26.30 32.76 15.65
N LEU A 27 -26.42 32.69 14.33
CA LEU A 27 -26.70 33.85 13.48
C LEU A 27 -28.04 33.60 12.78
N THR A 28 -29.03 34.40 13.16
CA THR A 28 -30.37 34.44 12.57
C THR A 28 -30.55 35.70 11.71
N ALA A 29 -31.26 35.47 10.60
CA ALA A 29 -32.23 36.34 9.92
C ALA A 29 -31.76 37.33 8.83
N CYS A 30 -32.22 37.10 7.59
CA CYS A 30 -33.35 37.79 6.90
C CYS A 30 -33.29 37.43 5.39
N SER A 31 -34.27 36.73 4.79
CA SER A 31 -35.65 37.11 4.43
C SER A 31 -35.77 37.89 3.11
N GLY A 32 -36.57 37.32 2.19
CA GLY A 32 -37.08 37.91 0.94
C GLY A 32 -37.10 36.84 -0.16
N GLY A 33 -38.20 36.30 -0.68
CA GLY A 33 -39.59 36.77 -0.75
C GLY A 33 -39.94 37.03 -2.23
N GLY A 34 -40.63 36.09 -2.89
CA GLY A 34 -41.11 36.25 -4.27
C GLY A 34 -41.93 35.04 -4.74
N ALA A 35 -43.18 35.30 -5.14
CA ALA A 35 -44.25 34.34 -5.34
C ALA A 35 -44.34 33.75 -6.77
N SER A 36 -44.94 32.55 -6.83
CA SER A 36 -45.60 31.81 -7.92
C SER A 36 -46.40 32.66 -8.93
N PRO A 37 -46.73 32.18 -10.18
CA PRO A 37 -47.60 30.99 -10.37
C PRO A 37 -47.48 30.15 -11.67
N ALA A 38 -48.22 29.02 -11.66
CA ALA A 38 -48.94 28.34 -12.77
C ALA A 38 -48.10 27.79 -13.95
N ASP A 39 -48.44 26.72 -14.67
CA ASP A 39 -49.52 25.73 -14.71
C ASP A 39 -49.03 24.61 -15.69
N GLU A 40 -49.84 23.55 -15.83
CA GLU A 40 -49.88 22.58 -16.96
C GLU A 40 -49.13 21.24 -16.81
N GLU A 41 -49.89 20.25 -16.28
CA GLU A 41 -49.93 18.89 -16.83
C GLU A 41 -50.50 18.92 -18.28
N PRO A 42 -50.15 17.94 -19.13
CA PRO A 42 -51.10 16.84 -19.26
C PRO A 42 -50.48 15.44 -19.30
N SER A 43 -51.33 14.53 -18.85
CA SER A 43 -51.30 13.07 -18.90
C SER A 43 -51.46 12.50 -20.32
N SER A 44 -50.87 11.32 -20.55
CA SER A 44 -51.29 10.25 -21.50
C SER A 44 -50.34 9.05 -21.30
N GLU A 45 -50.72 7.99 -20.60
CA GLU A 45 -51.42 6.78 -21.09
C GLU A 45 -50.61 5.83 -22.00
N SER A 46 -50.55 4.57 -21.52
CA SER A 46 -50.45 3.30 -22.24
C SER A 46 -49.24 3.02 -23.16
N SER A 47 -48.51 1.93 -22.88
CA SER A 47 -48.88 0.63 -23.48
C SER A 47 -48.03 -0.52 -22.94
N SER A 48 -48.70 -1.62 -22.65
CA SER A 48 -48.13 -2.95 -22.39
C SER A 48 -47.59 -3.57 -23.67
N ALA A 49 -46.46 -4.27 -23.56
CA ALA A 49 -46.16 -5.46 -24.38
C ALA A 49 -45.03 -6.29 -23.74
N GLU A 50 -45.40 -7.38 -23.08
CA GLU A 50 -44.63 -8.64 -23.17
C GLU A 50 -44.90 -9.22 -24.57
N PRO A 51 -43.92 -9.89 -25.23
CA PRO A 51 -43.78 -11.33 -24.95
C PRO A 51 -42.41 -11.98 -25.20
N THR A 52 -42.29 -13.17 -24.60
CA THR A 52 -41.57 -14.40 -25.03
C THR A 52 -40.04 -14.53 -24.89
N SER A 53 -39.75 -15.67 -24.25
CA SER A 53 -38.55 -16.46 -24.02
C SER A 53 -37.53 -16.63 -25.13
N SER A 54 -36.34 -17.06 -24.65
CA SER A 54 -35.41 -18.01 -25.27
C SER A 54 -34.27 -17.41 -26.11
N GLU A 55 -33.09 -17.33 -25.50
CA GLU A 55 -31.89 -18.01 -26.01
C GLU A 55 -30.79 -18.03 -24.93
N SER A 56 -30.26 -19.23 -24.68
CA SER A 56 -29.06 -19.45 -23.86
C SER A 56 -27.83 -19.23 -24.73
N PRO A 57 -26.85 -18.40 -24.32
CA PRO A 57 -25.49 -18.56 -24.80
C PRO A 57 -24.75 -19.49 -23.84
N THR A 58 -24.70 -20.76 -24.23
CA THR A 58 -23.60 -21.65 -23.86
C THR A 58 -22.36 -21.19 -24.61
N GLU A 59 -21.51 -20.39 -23.96
CA GLU A 59 -20.08 -20.39 -24.26
C GLU A 59 -19.32 -20.29 -22.94
N SER A 60 -18.74 -21.43 -22.56
CA SER A 60 -17.67 -21.48 -21.57
C SER A 60 -16.49 -20.68 -22.13
N PRO A 61 -15.91 -19.73 -21.40
CA PRO A 61 -14.54 -19.36 -21.70
C PRO A 61 -13.70 -20.59 -21.38
N THR A 62 -13.28 -21.29 -22.42
CA THR A 62 -12.05 -22.08 -22.35
C THR A 62 -10.94 -21.08 -22.13
N ASP A 63 -10.73 -20.74 -20.86
CA ASP A 63 -9.48 -20.15 -20.39
C ASP A 63 -8.40 -21.16 -20.76
N SER A 64 -7.78 -20.93 -21.92
CA SER A 64 -6.50 -21.55 -22.23
C SER A 64 -5.57 -21.12 -21.11
N PRO A 65 -5.03 -22.05 -20.30
CA PRO A 65 -3.97 -21.69 -19.37
C PRO A 65 -2.78 -21.33 -20.25
N THR A 66 -2.67 -20.04 -20.57
CA THR A 66 -1.39 -19.45 -20.94
C THR A 66 -0.54 -19.73 -19.72
N GLY A 67 0.31 -20.74 -19.84
CA GLY A 67 1.09 -21.25 -18.74
C GLY A 67 1.92 -20.12 -18.18
N THR A 68 1.45 -19.51 -17.10
CA THR A 68 2.30 -18.71 -16.24
C THR A 68 3.45 -19.64 -15.89
N PRO A 69 4.71 -19.29 -16.19
CA PRO A 69 5.83 -20.09 -15.73
C PRO A 69 5.63 -20.26 -14.23
N SER A 70 5.44 -21.52 -13.82
CA SER A 70 5.44 -21.91 -12.42
C SER A 70 6.85 -21.59 -11.95
N GLY A 71 7.05 -20.37 -11.47
CA GLY A 71 8.24 -19.91 -10.78
C GLY A 71 8.30 -20.67 -9.47
N GLY A 72 8.65 -21.95 -9.58
CA GLY A 72 8.57 -22.91 -8.51
C GLY A 72 9.52 -22.49 -7.41
N THR A 73 8.97 -22.40 -6.21
CA THR A 73 9.69 -22.30 -4.96
C THR A 73 10.88 -23.27 -4.93
N GLY A 74 12.04 -22.73 -4.54
CA GLY A 74 13.13 -23.54 -4.01
C GLY A 74 14.23 -23.98 -4.98
N ARG A 75 14.33 -23.38 -6.17
CA ARG A 75 15.33 -23.75 -7.18
C ARG A 75 16.52 -22.78 -7.29
N PHE A 76 16.65 -21.81 -6.41
CA PHE A 76 17.71 -20.82 -6.55
C PHE A 76 19.08 -21.47 -6.35
N ASP A 77 20.01 -21.21 -7.26
CA ASP A 77 21.35 -21.77 -7.20
C ASP A 77 22.28 -20.82 -6.40
N PRO A 78 22.67 -21.19 -5.17
CA PRO A 78 23.56 -20.35 -4.37
C PRO A 78 24.96 -20.19 -4.98
N SER A 79 25.38 -21.11 -5.86
CA SER A 79 26.67 -21.00 -6.55
C SER A 79 26.72 -19.89 -7.59
N LEU A 80 25.55 -19.42 -8.04
CA LEU A 80 25.37 -18.32 -9.00
C LEU A 80 24.98 -17.00 -8.29
N SER A 81 25.25 -16.89 -6.99
CA SER A 81 24.84 -15.74 -6.19
C SER A 81 25.57 -14.44 -6.57
N VAL A 82 24.82 -13.34 -6.63
CA VAL A 82 25.35 -12.00 -6.91
C VAL A 82 25.07 -11.08 -5.73
N THR A 83 26.10 -10.45 -5.16
CA THR A 83 25.92 -9.44 -4.10
C THR A 83 25.37 -8.16 -4.72
N VAL A 84 24.18 -7.75 -4.31
CA VAL A 84 23.48 -6.57 -4.86
C VAL A 84 23.90 -5.30 -4.14
N THR A 85 23.89 -5.32 -2.80
CA THR A 85 24.35 -4.21 -1.98
C THR A 85 24.86 -4.72 -0.65
N ARG A 86 25.76 -3.98 -0.03
CA ARG A 86 26.25 -4.22 1.34
C ARG A 86 25.47 -3.43 2.39
N ASN A 87 24.59 -2.52 1.96
CA ASN A 87 23.73 -1.78 2.86
C ASN A 87 22.48 -2.60 3.22
N PRO A 88 21.91 -2.38 4.42
CA PRO A 88 20.60 -2.94 4.75
C PRO A 88 19.51 -2.42 3.80
N VAL A 89 18.90 -3.32 3.05
CA VAL A 89 17.77 -3.01 2.15
C VAL A 89 16.47 -2.90 2.95
N PHE A 90 15.80 -1.75 2.86
CA PHE A 90 14.55 -1.43 3.55
C PHE A 90 13.30 -1.77 2.74
N ARG A 91 13.36 -1.58 1.42
CA ARG A 91 12.28 -1.94 0.49
C ARG A 91 12.86 -2.49 -0.79
N THR A 92 12.06 -3.32 -1.45
CA THR A 92 12.40 -3.98 -2.70
C THR A 92 11.19 -3.97 -3.60
N PHE A 93 11.45 -3.96 -4.90
CA PHE A 93 10.45 -4.11 -5.93
C PHE A 93 11.10 -4.79 -7.13
N THR A 94 10.30 -5.45 -7.96
CA THR A 94 10.77 -6.12 -9.17
C THR A 94 9.78 -5.89 -10.29
N THR A 95 10.29 -5.54 -11.47
CA THR A 95 9.57 -5.68 -12.74
C THR A 95 9.90 -7.04 -13.35
N ASP A 96 9.52 -7.24 -14.60
CA ASP A 96 9.90 -8.44 -15.33
C ASP A 96 11.43 -8.49 -15.56
N ASP A 97 12.08 -7.34 -15.77
CA ASP A 97 13.47 -7.20 -16.20
C ASP A 97 14.38 -6.40 -15.24
N GLN A 98 13.85 -5.87 -14.14
CA GLN A 98 14.62 -5.09 -13.18
C GLN A 98 14.33 -5.48 -11.73
N LEU A 99 15.37 -5.35 -10.91
CA LEU A 99 15.31 -5.39 -9.45
C LEU A 99 15.60 -4.00 -8.90
N PHE A 100 14.71 -3.50 -8.04
CA PHE A 100 14.90 -2.26 -7.32
C PHE A 100 15.18 -2.55 -5.85
N THR A 101 16.22 -1.92 -5.31
CA THR A 101 16.52 -1.95 -3.88
C THR A 101 16.56 -0.53 -3.31
N MET A 102 15.88 -0.33 -2.18
CA MET A 102 15.92 0.93 -1.45
C MET A 102 16.68 0.72 -0.14
N ASP A 103 17.74 1.49 0.07
CA ASP A 103 18.52 1.51 1.29
C ASP A 103 18.62 2.94 1.86
N ARG A 104 19.68 3.24 2.62
CA ARG A 104 19.87 4.57 3.23
C ARG A 104 20.36 5.63 2.22
N ASP A 105 20.96 5.19 1.11
CA ASP A 105 21.63 6.04 0.13
C ASP A 105 20.68 6.37 -1.03
N GLY A 106 19.65 5.56 -1.28
CA GLY A 106 18.64 5.87 -2.29
C GLY A 106 17.88 4.64 -2.80
N VAL A 107 17.50 4.69 -4.07
CA VAL A 107 16.95 3.54 -4.82
C VAL A 107 17.94 3.17 -5.91
N ALA A 108 18.48 1.95 -5.87
CA ALA A 108 19.30 1.38 -6.93
C ALA A 108 18.46 0.46 -7.82
N SER A 109 18.61 0.60 -9.13
CA SER A 109 18.06 -0.32 -10.14
C SER A 109 19.14 -1.28 -10.62
N HIS A 110 18.77 -2.55 -10.74
CA HIS A 110 19.63 -3.61 -11.25
C HIS A 110 18.94 -4.33 -12.40
N ALA A 111 19.54 -4.29 -13.59
CA ALA A 111 19.05 -5.00 -14.77
C ALA A 111 19.19 -6.52 -14.57
N LEU A 112 18.16 -7.27 -14.91
CA LEU A 112 18.11 -8.72 -14.80
C LEU A 112 18.30 -9.39 -16.18
N PRO A 113 18.84 -10.61 -16.24
CA PRO A 113 19.20 -11.49 -15.11
C PRO A 113 20.57 -11.23 -14.47
N ASP A 114 21.42 -10.39 -15.08
CA ASP A 114 22.83 -10.25 -14.68
C ASP A 114 23.04 -9.44 -13.38
N VAL A 115 21.97 -8.80 -12.88
CA VAL A 115 21.95 -7.97 -11.66
C VAL A 115 22.95 -6.81 -11.72
N ARG A 116 23.24 -6.32 -12.93
CA ARG A 116 24.11 -5.17 -13.16
C ARG A 116 23.40 -3.91 -12.68
N GLU A 117 24.03 -3.15 -11.77
CA GLU A 117 23.53 -1.83 -11.39
C GLU A 117 23.48 -0.94 -12.65
N ASP A 118 22.31 -0.39 -12.93
CA ASP A 118 22.08 0.44 -14.12
C ASP A 118 22.07 1.92 -13.76
N TYR A 119 21.35 2.28 -12.70
CA TYR A 119 21.30 3.64 -12.16
C TYR A 119 20.92 3.68 -10.67
N VAL A 120 21.19 4.83 -10.04
CA VAL A 120 20.85 5.08 -8.63
C VAL A 120 20.15 6.43 -8.49
N ILE A 121 18.98 6.42 -7.87
CA ILE A 121 18.22 7.62 -7.50
C ILE A 121 18.61 8.03 -6.08
N VAL A 122 19.37 9.11 -5.97
CA VAL A 122 19.91 9.64 -4.71
C VAL A 122 18.98 10.75 -4.18
N PRO A 123 18.57 10.72 -2.90
CA PRO A 123 17.78 11.80 -2.32
C PRO A 123 18.60 13.09 -2.21
N PRO A 124 17.96 14.27 -2.13
CA PRO A 124 18.67 15.52 -1.92
C PRO A 124 19.51 15.51 -0.63
N ALA A 125 20.60 16.27 -0.61
CA ALA A 125 21.50 16.33 0.54
C ALA A 125 20.76 16.66 1.85
N GLY A 126 20.97 15.83 2.87
CA GLY A 126 20.33 15.96 4.19
C GLY A 126 18.91 15.40 4.27
N TYR A 127 18.41 14.73 3.23
CA TYR A 127 17.18 13.94 3.27
C TYR A 127 17.50 12.45 3.40
N ALA A 128 16.66 11.72 4.14
CA ALA A 128 16.75 10.27 4.29
C ALA A 128 15.60 9.59 3.51
N PRO A 129 15.85 8.53 2.71
CA PRO A 129 14.80 7.73 2.09
C PRO A 129 13.84 7.17 3.14
N ILE A 130 12.53 7.30 2.92
CA ILE A 130 11.51 6.77 3.84
C ILE A 130 10.50 5.86 3.16
N ASP A 131 10.23 6.06 1.87
CA ASP A 131 9.26 5.28 1.13
C ASP A 131 9.53 5.28 -0.36
N THR A 132 8.97 4.29 -1.07
CA THR A 132 8.96 4.24 -2.52
C THR A 132 7.66 3.60 -3.01
N ALA A 133 7.25 3.99 -4.21
CA ALA A 133 6.12 3.42 -4.93
C ALA A 133 6.45 3.30 -6.42
N PHE A 134 5.78 2.37 -7.09
CA PHE A 134 5.99 2.06 -8.50
C PHE A 134 4.66 1.82 -9.19
N ASP A 135 4.55 2.28 -10.43
CA ASP A 135 3.48 1.95 -11.36
C ASP A 135 4.16 1.35 -12.59
N ALA A 136 4.22 0.03 -12.62
CA ALA A 136 4.85 -0.71 -13.69
C ALA A 136 4.12 -0.54 -15.04
N GLU A 137 2.80 -0.27 -15.02
CA GLU A 137 2.04 -0.02 -16.25
C GLU A 137 2.38 1.37 -16.81
N ALA A 138 2.56 2.36 -15.95
CA ALA A 138 2.99 3.70 -16.34
C ALA A 138 4.49 3.81 -16.59
N GLY A 139 5.30 2.83 -16.16
CA GLY A 139 6.76 2.89 -16.25
C GLY A 139 7.41 3.91 -15.30
N VAL A 140 6.73 4.28 -14.20
CA VAL A 140 7.18 5.35 -13.28
C VAL A 140 7.42 4.82 -11.87
N GLY A 141 8.55 5.22 -11.30
CA GLY A 141 8.90 5.04 -9.88
C GLY A 141 8.92 6.37 -9.14
N VAL A 142 8.70 6.32 -7.83
CA VAL A 142 8.78 7.49 -6.95
C VAL A 142 9.57 7.15 -5.70
N LEU A 143 10.55 7.98 -5.38
CA LEU A 143 11.27 7.98 -4.12
C LEU A 143 10.75 9.11 -3.24
N MET A 144 10.32 8.77 -2.03
CA MET A 144 10.04 9.75 -0.98
C MET A 144 11.16 9.77 0.05
N ALA A 145 11.74 10.94 0.26
CA ALA A 145 12.73 11.18 1.29
C ALA A 145 12.23 12.25 2.28
N SER A 146 12.77 12.26 3.49
CA SER A 146 12.35 13.21 4.53
C SER A 146 13.52 13.92 5.20
N ARG A 147 13.26 15.14 5.66
CA ARG A 147 14.18 15.93 6.48
C ARG A 147 13.42 16.67 7.55
N VAL A 148 13.86 16.51 8.81
CA VAL A 148 13.37 17.32 9.93
C VAL A 148 14.05 18.69 9.88
N VAL A 149 13.24 19.75 9.94
CA VAL A 149 13.68 21.14 10.01
C VAL A 149 13.25 21.68 11.36
N GLY A 150 14.24 21.90 12.23
CA GLY A 150 14.01 22.41 13.57
C GLY A 150 13.24 23.74 13.57
N GLY A 151 12.44 23.94 14.62
CA GLY A 151 11.79 25.21 14.89
C GLY A 151 12.80 26.32 15.21
N SER A 152 12.34 27.57 15.17
CA SER A 152 13.12 28.73 15.60
C SER A 152 12.27 29.62 16.51
N GLY A 153 12.84 30.04 17.65
CA GLY A 153 12.13 30.77 18.69
C GLY A 153 10.94 29.96 19.22
N THR A 154 9.74 30.52 19.09
CA THR A 154 8.46 29.89 19.48
C THR A 154 7.74 29.20 18.32
N THR A 155 8.36 29.13 17.14
CA THR A 155 7.77 28.47 15.96
C THR A 155 8.07 26.99 16.00
N ALA A 156 7.02 26.15 15.86
CA ALA A 156 7.18 24.70 15.73
C ALA A 156 8.05 24.34 14.52
N GLY A 157 8.77 23.23 14.61
CA GLY A 157 9.49 22.67 13.48
C GLY A 157 8.55 22.20 12.36
N ARG A 158 9.15 21.64 11.33
CA ARG A 158 8.43 20.99 10.23
C ARG A 158 9.23 19.80 9.73
N THR A 159 8.55 18.81 9.21
CA THR A 159 9.17 17.77 8.39
C THR A 159 8.89 18.08 6.93
N SER A 160 9.96 18.17 6.15
CA SER A 160 9.91 18.33 4.69
C SER A 160 10.01 16.94 4.07
N PHE A 161 9.07 16.61 3.20
CA PHE A 161 9.06 15.42 2.37
C PHE A 161 9.39 15.83 0.93
N ASP A 162 10.34 15.13 0.33
CA ASP A 162 10.77 15.31 -1.04
C ASP A 162 10.35 14.08 -1.83
N LEU A 163 9.58 14.29 -2.89
CA LEU A 163 9.09 13.23 -3.78
C LEU A 163 9.77 13.43 -5.13
N THR A 164 10.58 12.45 -5.53
CA THR A 164 11.27 12.44 -6.83
C THR A 164 10.69 11.32 -7.68
N GLY A 165 10.04 11.67 -8.78
CA GLY A 165 9.58 10.74 -9.80
C GLY A 165 10.70 10.43 -10.79
N PHE A 166 10.78 9.18 -11.24
CA PHE A 166 11.77 8.72 -12.21
C PHE A 166 11.20 7.65 -13.13
N ALA A 167 11.68 7.60 -14.36
CA ALA A 167 11.35 6.55 -15.32
C ALA A 167 12.03 5.23 -14.90
N LEU A 168 11.31 4.11 -14.95
CA LEU A 168 11.83 2.83 -14.46
C LEU A 168 12.92 2.24 -15.35
N ASP A 169 12.86 2.48 -16.66
CA ASP A 169 13.83 1.95 -17.60
C ASP A 169 15.20 2.64 -17.51
N SER A 170 15.22 3.95 -17.27
CA SER A 170 16.40 4.81 -17.43
C SER A 170 16.84 5.50 -16.14
N GLY A 171 15.93 5.66 -15.17
CA GLY A 171 16.16 6.50 -14.00
C GLY A 171 16.05 8.00 -14.26
N ASP A 172 15.65 8.38 -15.48
CA ASP A 172 15.50 9.79 -15.86
C ASP A 172 14.42 10.47 -15.00
N PRO A 173 14.62 11.74 -14.60
CA PRO A 173 13.69 12.44 -13.73
C PRO A 173 12.37 12.75 -14.46
N GLU A 174 11.27 12.29 -13.90
CA GLU A 174 9.90 12.50 -14.42
C GLU A 174 9.20 13.69 -13.75
N GLY A 175 9.61 14.04 -12.54
CA GLY A 175 9.00 15.12 -11.79
C GLY A 175 9.53 15.22 -10.36
N HIS A 176 9.22 16.33 -9.71
CA HIS A 176 9.70 16.62 -8.37
C HIS A 176 8.66 17.43 -7.61
N ALA A 177 8.40 17.04 -6.37
CA ALA A 177 7.55 17.82 -5.47
C ALA A 177 8.13 17.88 -4.06
N ARG A 178 7.91 19.00 -3.38
CA ARG A 178 8.30 19.16 -1.97
C ARG A 178 7.12 19.56 -1.12
N VAL A 179 6.86 18.75 -0.10
CA VAL A 179 5.75 18.96 0.84
C VAL A 179 6.28 19.18 2.24
N SER A 180 5.93 20.30 2.86
CA SER A 180 6.24 20.54 4.26
C SER A 180 5.01 20.32 5.14
N VAL A 181 5.15 19.48 6.17
CA VAL A 181 4.14 19.28 7.20
C VAL A 181 4.67 19.84 8.51
N ARG A 182 3.89 20.76 9.10
CA ARG A 182 4.24 21.38 10.38
C ARG A 182 4.19 20.34 11.50
N GLU A 183 5.17 20.40 12.41
CA GLU A 183 5.13 19.60 13.63
C GLU A 183 4.00 20.06 14.55
N SER A 184 3.41 19.11 15.28
CA SER A 184 2.40 19.43 16.26
C SER A 184 3.04 20.09 17.49
N THR A 185 2.39 21.12 18.03
CA THR A 185 2.80 21.77 19.29
C THR A 185 2.27 21.03 20.52
N LEU A 186 1.53 19.93 20.33
CA LEU A 186 1.05 19.11 21.44
C LEU A 186 2.23 18.42 22.13
N ALA A 187 2.23 18.45 23.46
CA ALA A 187 3.26 17.79 24.25
C ALA A 187 3.32 16.29 23.91
N GLY A 188 4.53 15.78 23.64
CA GLY A 188 4.76 14.37 23.28
C GLY A 188 4.39 14.01 21.84
N ALA A 189 4.15 14.99 20.96
CA ALA A 189 3.96 14.72 19.55
C ALA A 189 5.26 14.27 18.86
N SER A 190 5.17 13.29 17.96
CA SER A 190 6.28 12.88 17.10
C SER A 190 6.48 13.87 15.94
N PRO A 191 7.65 13.86 15.28
CA PRO A 191 7.77 14.41 13.93
C PRO A 191 6.73 13.77 12.99
N PRO A 192 6.20 14.52 12.01
CA PRO A 192 5.37 13.96 10.95
C PRO A 192 6.04 12.80 10.23
N VAL A 193 5.26 11.77 9.91
CA VAL A 193 5.66 10.63 9.07
C VAL A 193 4.74 10.60 7.86
N ALA A 194 5.24 10.17 6.70
CA ALA A 194 4.46 10.03 5.48
C ALA A 194 4.68 8.67 4.81
N ARG A 195 3.67 8.21 4.06
CA ARG A 195 3.71 7.00 3.22
C ARG A 195 2.97 7.23 1.91
N ILE A 196 3.50 6.68 0.82
CA ILE A 196 2.79 6.60 -0.46
C ILE A 196 1.74 5.49 -0.35
N ARG A 197 0.51 5.80 -0.76
CA ARG A 197 -0.64 4.88 -0.75
C ARG A 197 -1.07 4.47 -2.15
N GLY A 198 -0.50 5.08 -3.18
CA GLY A 198 -0.74 4.79 -4.57
C GLY A 198 -0.54 6.02 -5.43
N MET A 199 -0.77 5.83 -6.73
CA MET A 199 -0.49 6.82 -7.76
C MET A 199 -1.65 6.86 -8.76
N ALA A 200 -1.86 8.02 -9.37
CA ALA A 200 -2.84 8.24 -10.42
C ALA A 200 -2.23 9.17 -11.48
N GLY A 201 -1.56 8.59 -12.47
CA GLY A 201 -0.64 9.35 -13.32
C GLY A 201 0.43 10.01 -12.45
N GLN A 202 0.65 11.32 -12.65
CA GLN A 202 1.64 12.11 -11.90
C GLN A 202 1.19 12.55 -10.50
N VAL A 203 -0.01 12.14 -10.05
CA VAL A 203 -0.53 12.55 -8.73
C VAL A 203 -0.36 11.44 -7.70
N MET A 204 0.45 11.72 -6.69
CA MET A 204 0.75 10.85 -5.55
C MET A 204 -0.30 10.98 -4.47
N ILE A 205 -0.81 9.84 -4.01
CA ILE A 205 -1.70 9.79 -2.86
C ILE A 205 -0.86 9.46 -1.63
N VAL A 206 -0.69 10.44 -0.74
CA VAL A 206 0.17 10.34 0.44
C VAL A 206 -0.66 10.37 1.71
N ASP A 207 -0.40 9.44 2.61
CA ASP A 207 -0.88 9.45 3.99
C ASP A 207 0.21 10.03 4.88
N SER A 208 -0.03 11.21 5.47
CA SER A 208 0.85 11.82 6.46
C SER A 208 0.20 11.76 7.83
N TRP A 209 0.97 11.53 8.89
CA TRP A 209 0.45 11.59 10.26
C TRP A 209 1.47 12.08 11.28
N VAL A 210 0.94 12.58 12.39
CA VAL A 210 1.68 12.86 13.63
C VAL A 210 1.16 11.93 14.72
N ALA A 211 2.05 11.30 15.48
CA ALA A 211 1.66 10.52 16.66
C ALA A 211 1.62 11.42 17.90
N VAL A 212 0.56 11.34 18.69
CA VAL A 212 0.41 11.99 20.01
C VAL A 212 0.03 10.90 21.01
N GLY A 213 0.99 10.47 21.81
CA GLY A 213 0.85 9.24 22.61
C GLY A 213 0.63 8.03 21.69
N THR A 214 -0.50 7.34 21.85
CA THR A 214 -0.88 6.19 21.02
C THR A 214 -1.77 6.56 19.82
N THR A 215 -2.20 7.82 19.72
CA THR A 215 -3.12 8.29 18.67
C THR A 215 -2.35 8.84 17.49
N LYS A 216 -2.76 8.47 16.26
CA LYS A 216 -2.24 9.05 15.02
C LYS A 216 -3.27 10.02 14.45
N ILE A 217 -2.82 11.24 14.15
CA ILE A 217 -3.62 12.27 13.49
C ILE A 217 -3.23 12.27 12.03
N HIS A 218 -4.09 11.72 11.17
CA HIS A 218 -3.82 11.53 9.75
C HIS A 218 -4.29 12.70 8.88
N THR A 219 -3.55 12.96 7.81
CA THR A 219 -3.88 13.88 6.72
C THR A 219 -3.55 13.19 5.40
N ALA A 220 -4.56 13.06 4.55
CA ALA A 220 -4.43 12.61 3.17
C ALA A 220 -4.04 13.79 2.27
N LEU A 221 -3.10 13.56 1.36
CA LEU A 221 -2.57 14.56 0.44
C LEU A 221 -2.61 14.01 -0.99
N GLY A 222 -2.94 14.88 -1.94
CA GLY A 222 -2.64 14.68 -3.36
C GLY A 222 -1.47 15.58 -3.73
N VAL A 223 -0.39 14.99 -4.26
CA VAL A 223 0.83 15.71 -4.63
C VAL A 223 1.09 15.47 -6.11
N ASP A 224 1.06 16.51 -6.92
CA ASP A 224 1.30 16.42 -8.36
C ASP A 224 2.79 16.66 -8.65
N LEU A 225 3.45 15.65 -9.21
CA LEU A 225 4.88 15.69 -9.51
C LEU A 225 5.21 16.61 -10.70
N SER A 226 4.24 16.88 -11.58
CA SER A 226 4.43 17.73 -12.76
C SER A 226 4.45 19.22 -12.40
N THR A 227 3.62 19.61 -11.43
CA THR A 227 3.56 20.99 -10.92
C THR A 227 4.44 21.19 -9.70
N GLY A 228 4.82 20.10 -9.02
CA GLY A 228 5.57 20.11 -7.77
C GLY A 228 4.75 20.55 -6.56
N GLU A 229 3.43 20.60 -6.69
CA GLU A 229 2.51 21.17 -5.69
C GLU A 229 1.62 20.14 -5.00
N VAL A 230 1.16 20.51 -3.80
CA VAL A 230 0.08 19.79 -3.13
C VAL A 230 -1.25 20.29 -3.70
N VAL A 231 -1.83 19.52 -4.62
CA VAL A 231 -3.08 19.86 -5.29
C VAL A 231 -4.30 19.81 -4.37
N TRP A 232 -4.25 19.00 -3.30
CA TRP A 232 -5.28 19.01 -2.26
C TRP A 232 -4.80 18.40 -0.94
N ARG A 233 -5.51 18.76 0.14
CA ARG A 233 -5.30 18.25 1.50
C ARG A 233 -6.64 17.91 2.14
N ARG A 234 -6.69 16.80 2.88
CA ARG A 234 -7.91 16.40 3.60
C ARG A 234 -7.58 15.73 4.93
N ALA A 235 -8.33 16.08 5.98
CA ALA A 235 -8.25 15.38 7.26
C ALA A 235 -8.73 13.93 7.08
N GLY A 236 -7.98 12.98 7.63
CA GLY A 236 -8.25 11.55 7.49
C GLY A 236 -7.05 10.78 6.94
N GLN A 237 -7.16 9.45 6.97
CA GLN A 237 -6.13 8.52 6.52
C GLN A 237 -6.34 8.19 5.04
N ALA A 238 -5.31 8.40 4.21
CA ALA A 238 -5.32 7.82 2.88
C ALA A 238 -5.10 6.31 2.98
N LEU A 239 -6.05 5.54 2.43
CA LEU A 239 -6.02 4.08 2.44
C LEU A 239 -5.35 3.54 1.17
N ALA A 240 -5.67 4.10 0.01
CA ALA A 240 -5.16 3.70 -1.30
C ALA A 240 -5.26 4.85 -2.32
N GLY A 241 -4.41 4.81 -3.34
CA GLY A 241 -4.58 5.57 -4.58
C GLY A 241 -4.64 4.61 -5.78
N THR A 242 -5.60 4.82 -6.67
CA THR A 242 -5.64 4.17 -8.00
C THR A 242 -5.71 5.23 -9.08
N GLY A 243 -5.53 4.83 -10.35
CA GLY A 243 -5.71 5.73 -11.50
C GLY A 243 -7.08 6.43 -11.56
N ARG A 244 -8.07 6.00 -10.77
CA ARG A 244 -9.42 6.58 -10.75
C ARG A 244 -9.77 7.31 -9.48
N VAL A 245 -9.34 6.82 -8.31
CA VAL A 245 -9.84 7.29 -7.01
C VAL A 245 -8.74 7.28 -5.95
N ALA A 246 -8.69 8.35 -5.15
CA ALA A 246 -7.99 8.34 -3.87
C ALA A 246 -8.99 7.97 -2.76
N LEU A 247 -8.75 6.87 -2.07
CA LEU A 247 -9.61 6.34 -1.01
C LEU A 247 -9.16 6.91 0.35
N VAL A 248 -10.05 7.63 1.04
CA VAL A 248 -9.73 8.30 2.32
C VAL A 248 -10.73 7.92 3.40
N SER A 249 -10.25 7.50 4.56
CA SER A 249 -11.07 7.33 5.78
C SER A 249 -11.01 8.59 6.63
N THR A 250 -12.15 9.24 6.86
CA THR A 250 -12.22 10.44 7.71
C THR A 250 -12.54 10.12 9.18
N GLY A 251 -12.82 8.85 9.48
CA GLY A 251 -13.04 8.38 10.84
C GLY A 251 -11.82 8.48 11.73
N THR A 252 -12.05 8.76 13.01
CA THR A 252 -11.06 8.65 14.08
C THR A 252 -11.64 7.86 15.26
N PRO A 253 -10.80 7.33 16.18
CA PRO A 253 -11.30 6.64 17.37
C PRO A 253 -12.28 7.47 18.21
N GLY A 254 -12.19 8.79 18.17
CA GLY A 254 -13.06 9.71 18.94
C GLY A 254 -14.22 10.33 18.15
N ALA A 255 -14.19 10.27 16.81
CA ALA A 255 -15.20 10.89 15.96
C ALA A 255 -15.48 10.02 14.74
N ALA A 256 -16.75 9.63 14.58
CA ALA A 256 -17.17 8.86 13.44
C ALA A 256 -17.17 9.73 12.16
N GLY A 257 -16.71 9.15 11.07
CA GLY A 257 -16.68 9.73 9.73
C GLY A 257 -17.19 8.75 8.69
N ALA A 258 -16.60 8.78 7.51
CA ALA A 258 -16.98 8.00 6.35
C ALA A 258 -15.74 7.54 5.57
N ILE A 259 -15.95 6.68 4.57
CA ILE A 259 -14.98 6.39 3.53
C ILE A 259 -15.33 7.22 2.30
N LEU A 260 -14.38 8.02 1.84
CA LEU A 260 -14.52 8.91 0.69
C LEU A 260 -13.76 8.36 -0.51
N GLY A 261 -14.36 8.50 -1.69
CA GLY A 261 -13.66 8.39 -2.96
C GLY A 261 -13.46 9.76 -3.56
N LEU A 262 -12.20 10.19 -3.64
CA LEU A 262 -11.84 11.49 -4.19
C LEU A 262 -11.30 11.37 -5.61
N ALA A 263 -11.52 12.40 -6.42
CA ALA A 263 -10.79 12.57 -7.66
C ALA A 263 -9.29 12.77 -7.35
N PRO A 264 -8.36 11.93 -7.87
CA PRO A 264 -6.95 12.01 -7.50
C PRO A 264 -6.30 13.37 -7.78
N ALA A 265 -6.68 14.05 -8.87
CA ALA A 265 -6.07 15.32 -9.25
C ALA A 265 -6.60 16.54 -8.47
N THR A 266 -7.88 16.56 -8.10
CA THR A 266 -8.53 17.76 -7.52
C THR A 266 -8.92 17.59 -6.06
N GLY A 267 -9.00 16.36 -5.56
CA GLY A 267 -9.46 16.07 -4.20
C GLY A 267 -10.96 16.25 -4.00
N GLU A 268 -11.71 16.51 -5.08
CA GLU A 268 -13.17 16.59 -5.06
C GLU A 268 -13.78 15.25 -4.66
N VAL A 269 -14.81 15.29 -3.82
CA VAL A 269 -15.53 14.08 -3.40
C VAL A 269 -16.40 13.62 -4.56
N ARG A 270 -16.11 12.45 -5.11
CA ARG A 270 -16.98 11.79 -6.10
C ARG A 270 -18.10 11.02 -5.43
N TRP A 271 -17.80 10.40 -4.30
CA TRP A 271 -18.76 9.65 -3.50
C TRP A 271 -18.29 9.54 -2.04
N SER A 272 -19.25 9.28 -1.16
CA SER A 272 -19.04 9.00 0.26
C SER A 272 -19.86 7.76 0.62
N THR A 273 -19.31 6.89 1.44
CA THR A 273 -19.96 5.64 1.86
C THR A 273 -19.53 5.24 3.26
N LEU A 274 -20.22 4.25 3.84
CA LEU A 274 -19.87 3.68 5.14
C LEU A 274 -19.83 4.73 6.26
N ASP A 275 -20.86 5.56 6.35
CA ASP A 275 -21.03 6.51 7.45
C ASP A 275 -20.95 5.81 8.83
N GLY A 276 -20.49 6.55 9.83
CA GLY A 276 -20.24 6.02 11.16
C GLY A 276 -18.92 5.25 11.27
N THR A 277 -18.00 5.38 10.32
CA THR A 277 -16.68 4.72 10.37
C THR A 277 -15.79 5.44 11.36
N GLN A 278 -15.28 4.75 12.38
CA GLN A 278 -14.35 5.30 13.37
C GLN A 278 -12.90 4.97 13.04
N ALA A 279 -12.65 3.83 12.41
CA ALA A 279 -11.33 3.43 11.92
C ALA A 279 -11.51 2.52 10.72
N ALA A 280 -10.53 2.50 9.82
CA ALA A 280 -10.52 1.59 8.70
C ALA A 280 -9.09 1.17 8.33
N ALA A 281 -8.97 -0.03 7.77
CA ALA A 281 -7.76 -0.50 7.13
C ALA A 281 -8.11 -1.12 5.78
N LEU A 282 -7.17 -1.05 4.83
CA LEU A 282 -7.31 -1.64 3.52
C LEU A 282 -7.01 -3.14 3.58
N VAL A 283 -7.94 -3.96 3.09
CA VAL A 283 -7.71 -5.39 2.85
C VAL A 283 -7.05 -5.60 1.49
N GLY A 284 -7.54 -4.89 0.47
CA GLY A 284 -6.95 -4.90 -0.85
C GLY A 284 -7.64 -3.92 -1.78
N VAL A 285 -7.00 -3.60 -2.90
CA VAL A 285 -7.50 -2.67 -3.91
C VAL A 285 -7.13 -3.14 -5.32
N THR A 286 -8.02 -2.85 -6.25
CA THR A 286 -7.89 -3.01 -7.71
C THR A 286 -8.47 -1.75 -8.36
N ASP A 287 -8.41 -1.60 -9.68
CA ASP A 287 -8.99 -0.42 -10.35
C ASP A 287 -10.50 -0.27 -10.22
N ARG A 288 -11.21 -1.37 -9.94
CA ARG A 288 -12.67 -1.41 -9.88
C ARG A 288 -13.21 -1.53 -8.47
N ARG A 289 -12.42 -2.06 -7.54
CA ARG A 289 -12.91 -2.47 -6.23
C ARG A 289 -11.86 -2.29 -5.15
N ALA A 290 -12.29 -1.80 -3.99
CA ALA A 290 -11.56 -1.90 -2.74
C ALA A 290 -12.29 -2.83 -1.78
N ILE A 291 -11.56 -3.45 -0.86
CA ILE A 291 -12.13 -4.07 0.34
C ILE A 291 -11.50 -3.39 1.54
N VAL A 292 -12.34 -2.89 2.44
CA VAL A 292 -11.91 -2.27 3.68
C VAL A 292 -12.45 -3.06 4.86
N VAL A 293 -11.63 -3.18 5.91
CA VAL A 293 -12.14 -3.50 7.23
C VAL A 293 -12.39 -2.18 7.95
N ARG A 294 -13.52 -2.07 8.64
CA ARG A 294 -13.88 -0.87 9.40
C ARG A 294 -14.34 -1.21 10.80
N LEU A 295 -14.06 -0.29 11.72
CA LEU A 295 -14.74 -0.17 13.00
C LEU A 295 -15.93 0.79 12.82
N GLY A 296 -17.15 0.28 12.92
CA GLY A 296 -18.38 1.07 12.86
C GLY A 296 -18.86 1.55 14.22
N GLY A 297 -20.02 2.22 14.23
CA GLY A 297 -20.73 2.58 15.45
C GLY A 297 -20.95 1.35 16.36
N PHE A 298 -20.90 1.59 17.66
CA PHE A 298 -21.01 0.55 18.71
C PHE A 298 -19.86 -0.49 18.73
N GLY A 299 -18.73 -0.18 18.10
CA GLY A 299 -17.53 -1.03 18.13
C GLY A 299 -17.62 -2.28 17.24
N SER A 300 -18.61 -2.34 16.35
CA SER A 300 -18.76 -3.47 15.43
C SER A 300 -17.69 -3.42 14.33
N THR A 301 -16.94 -4.50 14.16
CA THR A 301 -15.96 -4.60 13.07
C THR A 301 -16.58 -5.32 11.88
N THR A 302 -16.54 -4.70 10.69
CA THR A 302 -17.05 -5.30 9.45
C THR A 302 -16.07 -5.17 8.29
N ILE A 303 -16.09 -6.12 7.37
CA ILE A 303 -15.28 -6.16 6.15
C ILE A 303 -16.20 -5.94 4.97
N VAL A 304 -16.00 -4.83 4.26
CA VAL A 304 -16.95 -4.32 3.28
C VAL A 304 -16.26 -4.07 1.94
N PRO A 305 -16.77 -4.64 0.84
CA PRO A 305 -16.30 -4.30 -0.49
C PRO A 305 -16.94 -2.99 -0.95
N ILE A 306 -16.18 -2.18 -1.69
CA ILE A 306 -16.60 -0.91 -2.25
C ILE A 306 -16.34 -0.95 -3.75
N ASP A 307 -17.36 -0.67 -4.56
CA ASP A 307 -17.22 -0.39 -5.99
C ASP A 307 -16.59 1.02 -6.15
N LEU A 308 -15.40 1.10 -6.76
CA LEU A 308 -14.66 2.37 -6.82
C LEU A 308 -15.26 3.38 -7.81
N ARG A 309 -16.11 2.93 -8.74
CA ARG A 309 -16.76 3.83 -9.71
C ARG A 309 -17.90 4.59 -9.05
N THR A 310 -18.69 3.91 -8.22
CA THR A 310 -19.95 4.43 -7.67
C THR A 310 -19.90 4.71 -6.17
N GLY A 311 -18.92 4.18 -5.44
CA GLY A 311 -18.88 4.20 -3.99
C GLY A 311 -19.86 3.23 -3.31
N ALA A 312 -20.60 2.43 -4.08
CA ALA A 312 -21.56 1.49 -3.54
C ALA A 312 -20.87 0.45 -2.65
N ALA A 313 -21.32 0.38 -1.39
CA ALA A 313 -20.89 -0.65 -0.45
C ALA A 313 -21.65 -1.95 -0.72
N GLY A 314 -20.91 -3.05 -0.88
CA GLY A 314 -21.51 -4.37 -0.99
C GLY A 314 -21.84 -4.98 0.38
N ARG A 315 -22.29 -6.23 0.37
CA ARG A 315 -22.69 -6.95 1.59
C ARG A 315 -21.52 -7.07 2.59
N PRO A 316 -21.65 -6.55 3.82
CA PRO A 316 -20.60 -6.64 4.83
C PRO A 316 -20.43 -8.08 5.34
N ARG A 317 -19.21 -8.40 5.76
CA ARG A 317 -18.88 -9.59 6.56
C ARG A 317 -18.48 -9.16 7.95
N GLN A 318 -18.71 -10.01 8.94
CA GLN A 318 -18.21 -9.75 10.29
C GLN A 318 -16.68 -9.86 10.30
N GLY A 319 -16.02 -8.88 10.92
CA GLY A 319 -14.59 -8.91 11.22
C GLY A 319 -14.34 -9.00 12.72
N THR A 320 -13.11 -9.33 13.11
CA THR A 320 -12.70 -9.46 14.51
C THR A 320 -11.92 -8.24 15.03
N THR A 321 -11.26 -7.51 14.15
CA THR A 321 -10.45 -6.32 14.45
C THR A 321 -10.28 -5.46 13.20
N VAL A 322 -9.99 -4.17 13.37
CA VAL A 322 -9.65 -3.23 12.29
C VAL A 322 -8.16 -3.22 11.93
N GLU A 323 -7.30 -3.83 12.77
CA GLU A 323 -5.85 -3.84 12.60
C GLU A 323 -5.39 -4.88 11.57
N TRP A 324 -5.74 -4.67 10.31
CA TRP A 324 -5.35 -5.57 9.22
C TRP A 324 -4.14 -4.98 8.49
N ASN A 325 -3.07 -5.77 8.36
CA ASN A 325 -1.93 -5.44 7.53
C ASN A 325 -1.90 -6.40 6.34
N CYS A 326 -2.47 -5.96 5.23
CA CYS A 326 -2.66 -6.79 4.04
C CYS A 326 -1.72 -6.40 2.92
N ARG A 327 -1.33 -7.41 2.13
CA ARG A 327 -0.61 -7.26 0.87
C ARG A 327 -1.36 -8.03 -0.22
N MET A 328 -1.50 -7.42 -1.39
CA MET A 328 -2.03 -8.11 -2.56
C MET A 328 -1.00 -9.16 -3.02
N SER A 329 -1.42 -10.42 -3.14
CA SER A 329 -0.60 -11.47 -3.77
C SER A 329 -0.88 -11.58 -5.26
N THR A 330 -2.16 -11.44 -5.63
CA THR A 330 -2.68 -11.35 -7.00
C THR A 330 -3.84 -10.36 -7.01
N PRO A 331 -4.35 -9.94 -8.18
CA PRO A 331 -5.57 -9.10 -8.25
C PRO A 331 -6.81 -9.71 -7.57
N THR A 332 -6.79 -11.03 -7.30
CA THR A 332 -7.94 -11.75 -6.71
C THR A 332 -7.73 -12.20 -5.27
N VAL A 333 -6.51 -12.06 -4.72
CA VAL A 333 -6.14 -12.56 -3.39
C VAL A 333 -5.26 -11.55 -2.65
N ALA A 334 -5.68 -11.20 -1.44
CA ALA A 334 -4.87 -10.48 -0.46
C ALA A 334 -4.45 -11.43 0.67
N VAL A 335 -3.22 -11.30 1.16
CA VAL A 335 -2.75 -11.99 2.37
C VAL A 335 -2.66 -10.96 3.48
N CYS A 336 -3.32 -11.24 4.60
CA CYS A 336 -3.49 -10.32 5.71
C CYS A 336 -2.88 -10.87 6.99
N LEU A 337 -2.05 -10.07 7.63
CA LEU A 337 -1.58 -10.30 8.99
C LEU A 337 -2.52 -9.58 9.95
N LEU A 338 -3.09 -10.34 10.86
CA LEU A 338 -3.95 -9.86 11.94
C LEU A 338 -3.16 -9.91 13.27
N PRO A 339 -3.63 -9.19 14.30
CA PRO A 339 -3.08 -9.30 15.65
C PRO A 339 -3.09 -10.75 16.14
N GLN A 340 -2.28 -11.05 17.16
CA GLN A 340 -2.13 -12.39 17.75
C GLN A 340 -1.50 -13.42 16.79
N GLY A 341 -0.84 -12.97 15.73
CA GLY A 341 -0.10 -13.84 14.82
C GLY A 341 -1.01 -14.64 13.89
N VAL A 342 -2.19 -14.13 13.55
CA VAL A 342 -3.10 -14.78 12.60
C VAL A 342 -2.78 -14.31 11.18
N VAL A 343 -2.66 -15.25 10.24
CA VAL A 343 -2.46 -14.97 8.81
C VAL A 343 -3.66 -15.49 8.03
N VAL A 344 -4.23 -14.65 7.16
CA VAL A 344 -5.46 -14.96 6.42
C VAL A 344 -5.25 -14.72 4.94
N GLY A 345 -5.65 -15.68 4.10
CA GLY A 345 -5.88 -15.44 2.68
C GLY A 345 -7.30 -14.94 2.45
N TRP A 346 -7.45 -13.76 1.85
CA TRP A 346 -8.74 -13.12 1.58
C TRP A 346 -9.02 -13.03 0.08
N GLY A 347 -10.17 -13.54 -0.35
CA GLY A 347 -10.62 -13.51 -1.74
C GLY A 347 -11.30 -12.20 -2.08
N MET A 348 -10.74 -11.47 -3.04
CA MET A 348 -11.20 -10.13 -3.45
C MET A 348 -12.52 -10.17 -4.23
N VAL A 349 -12.80 -11.27 -4.96
CA VAL A 349 -14.01 -11.40 -5.80
C VAL A 349 -15.26 -11.63 -4.94
N HIS A 350 -15.23 -12.62 -4.06
CA HIS A 350 -16.41 -13.03 -3.27
C HIS A 350 -16.47 -12.43 -1.86
N ASN A 351 -15.51 -11.56 -1.50
CA ASN A 351 -15.36 -11.00 -0.15
C ASN A 351 -15.48 -12.09 0.93
N ARG A 352 -14.55 -13.05 0.90
CA ARG A 352 -14.52 -14.16 1.85
C ARG A 352 -13.10 -14.55 2.22
N GLN A 353 -12.94 -15.01 3.45
CA GLN A 353 -11.76 -15.77 3.85
C GLN A 353 -11.66 -17.05 3.01
N LEU A 354 -10.48 -17.30 2.46
CA LEU A 354 -10.14 -18.52 1.72
C LEU A 354 -9.52 -19.56 2.66
N TRP A 355 -8.63 -19.11 3.53
CA TRP A 355 -7.94 -19.92 4.54
C TRP A 355 -7.44 -19.02 5.68
N ALA A 356 -7.09 -19.62 6.82
CA ALA A 356 -6.46 -18.92 7.93
C ALA A 356 -5.46 -19.84 8.66
N LEU A 357 -4.42 -19.23 9.22
CA LEU A 357 -3.44 -19.84 10.10
C LEU A 357 -3.33 -19.02 11.41
N PRO A 358 -3.06 -19.65 12.57
CA PRO A 358 -2.82 -21.08 12.74
C PRO A 358 -4.11 -21.92 12.63
N THR A 359 -3.94 -23.22 12.37
CA THR A 359 -4.99 -24.23 12.55
C THR A 359 -4.60 -25.16 13.71
N LYS A 360 -5.42 -26.17 14.02
CA LYS A 360 -5.06 -27.21 15.00
C LYS A 360 -3.77 -27.96 14.65
N ALA A 361 -3.42 -28.04 13.37
CA ALA A 361 -2.28 -28.83 12.88
C ALA A 361 -1.14 -27.99 12.29
N ARG A 362 -1.32 -26.67 12.15
CA ARG A 362 -0.35 -25.80 11.46
C ARG A 362 -0.18 -24.48 12.19
N TYR A 363 1.05 -24.02 12.32
CA TYR A 363 1.37 -22.70 12.85
C TYR A 363 1.21 -21.63 11.78
N ALA A 364 1.02 -20.38 12.21
CA ALA A 364 1.10 -19.23 11.31
C ALA A 364 2.55 -18.79 11.15
N PRO A 365 3.04 -18.56 9.92
CA PRO A 365 4.38 -18.01 9.72
C PRO A 365 4.40 -16.51 10.03
N THR A 366 5.58 -16.00 10.39
CA THR A 366 5.86 -14.58 10.30
C THR A 366 6.06 -14.24 8.83
N VAL A 367 5.05 -13.64 8.22
CA VAL A 367 5.06 -13.31 6.79
C VAL A 367 6.12 -12.25 6.50
N THR A 368 7.00 -12.56 5.56
CA THR A 368 8.08 -11.65 5.11
C THR A 368 7.82 -11.11 3.72
N LEU A 369 7.29 -11.93 2.81
CA LEU A 369 6.98 -11.54 1.43
C LEU A 369 5.64 -12.15 0.98
N VAL A 370 4.90 -11.40 0.17
CA VAL A 370 3.70 -11.85 -0.53
C VAL A 370 3.80 -11.32 -1.95
N ALA A 371 3.89 -12.20 -2.93
CA ALA A 371 4.07 -11.83 -4.34
C ALA A 371 3.68 -12.98 -5.26
N ARG A 372 3.15 -12.65 -6.45
CA ARG A 372 2.94 -13.59 -7.57
C ARG A 372 2.18 -14.87 -7.21
N GLY A 373 1.19 -14.78 -6.33
CA GLY A 373 0.39 -15.94 -5.91
C GLY A 373 0.98 -16.75 -4.76
N GLU A 374 2.13 -16.35 -4.23
CA GLU A 374 2.81 -17.03 -3.13
C GLU A 374 3.00 -16.12 -1.92
N LEU A 375 3.28 -16.76 -0.80
CA LEU A 375 3.55 -16.19 0.51
C LEU A 375 4.82 -16.86 1.05
N TRP A 376 5.80 -16.06 1.47
CA TRP A 376 6.96 -16.55 2.21
C TRP A 376 6.93 -16.04 3.64
N GLY A 377 7.40 -16.87 4.55
CA GLY A 377 7.55 -16.47 5.94
C GLY A 377 8.44 -17.41 6.74
N THR A 378 8.69 -17.02 7.98
CA THR A 378 9.50 -17.80 8.91
C THR A 378 8.63 -18.49 9.97
N LEU A 379 9.05 -19.70 10.34
CA LEU A 379 8.62 -20.45 11.51
C LEU A 379 9.77 -20.46 12.53
N GLN A 380 9.58 -21.08 13.69
CA GLN A 380 10.64 -21.18 14.70
C GLN A 380 11.88 -21.93 14.17
N ASP A 381 11.66 -23.02 13.43
CA ASP A 381 12.71 -23.94 13.00
C ASP A 381 13.07 -23.82 11.51
N GLY A 382 12.62 -22.76 10.83
CA GLY A 382 12.92 -22.59 9.41
C GLY A 382 12.02 -21.59 8.69
N TRP A 383 11.94 -21.76 7.38
CA TRP A 383 11.09 -20.93 6.52
C TRP A 383 10.09 -21.81 5.78
N VAL A 384 9.01 -21.17 5.31
CA VAL A 384 7.95 -21.82 4.56
C VAL A 384 7.54 -20.93 3.39
N SER A 385 7.16 -21.55 2.28
CA SER A 385 6.38 -20.90 1.23
C SER A 385 5.01 -21.54 1.14
N LEU A 386 3.95 -20.74 1.02
CA LEU A 386 2.58 -21.20 0.84
C LEU A 386 1.99 -20.63 -0.45
N ASP A 387 1.09 -21.38 -1.05
CA ASP A 387 0.19 -20.86 -2.07
C ASP A 387 -0.75 -19.83 -1.41
N SER A 388 -0.75 -18.59 -1.88
CA SER A 388 -1.51 -17.50 -1.26
C SER A 388 -3.02 -17.69 -1.34
N ARG A 389 -3.51 -18.48 -2.31
CA ARG A 389 -4.94 -18.67 -2.58
C ARG A 389 -5.55 -19.77 -1.70
N THR A 390 -4.79 -20.82 -1.42
CA THR A 390 -5.23 -22.03 -0.73
C THR A 390 -4.61 -22.17 0.67
N GLY A 391 -3.48 -21.50 0.90
CA GLY A 391 -2.68 -21.61 2.11
C GLY A 391 -1.96 -22.95 2.22
N ALA A 392 -1.90 -23.75 1.15
CA ALA A 392 -1.19 -25.03 1.13
C ALA A 392 0.32 -24.81 1.13
N ASP A 393 1.06 -25.69 1.79
CA ASP A 393 2.52 -25.67 1.76
C ASP A 393 3.01 -25.93 0.32
N LEU A 394 3.89 -25.08 -0.17
CA LEU A 394 4.63 -25.30 -1.41
C LEU A 394 5.94 -26.04 -1.11
N ALA A 395 6.57 -26.60 -2.14
CA ALA A 395 7.87 -27.24 -1.98
C ALA A 395 8.87 -26.23 -1.40
N SER A 396 9.40 -26.50 -0.20
CA SER A 396 10.51 -25.72 0.36
C SER A 396 11.79 -26.12 -0.38
N GLY A 397 12.62 -25.13 -0.72
CA GLY A 397 13.96 -25.39 -1.26
C GLY A 397 15.05 -24.90 -0.33
N THR A 398 16.15 -24.46 -0.92
CA THR A 398 17.29 -23.85 -0.22
C THR A 398 17.25 -22.33 -0.39
N GLY A 399 17.53 -21.55 0.66
CA GLY A 399 17.75 -20.09 0.52
C GLY A 399 17.14 -19.17 1.58
N GLY A 400 16.16 -19.61 2.39
CA GLY A 400 15.51 -18.75 3.39
C GLY A 400 14.27 -18.03 2.86
N THR A 401 13.89 -16.91 3.47
CA THR A 401 12.78 -16.08 2.99
C THR A 401 13.29 -14.94 2.11
N PRO A 402 12.84 -14.83 0.85
CA PRO A 402 13.25 -13.74 -0.02
C PRO A 402 12.64 -12.39 0.39
N LEU A 403 13.35 -11.31 0.08
CA LEU A 403 12.88 -9.92 0.12
C LEU A 403 12.11 -9.54 -1.15
N ALA A 404 12.44 -10.16 -2.29
CA ALA A 404 11.77 -9.95 -3.57
C ALA A 404 11.96 -11.18 -4.46
N VAL A 405 11.02 -11.40 -5.39
CA VAL A 405 11.06 -12.50 -6.35
C VAL A 405 10.52 -12.05 -7.70
N ASN A 406 11.09 -12.54 -8.79
CA ASN A 406 10.48 -12.46 -10.11
C ASN A 406 10.79 -13.73 -10.92
N ALA A 407 10.61 -13.69 -12.25
CA ALA A 407 10.88 -14.85 -13.09
C ALA A 407 12.36 -15.28 -13.05
N PHE A 408 13.30 -14.33 -12.95
CA PHE A 408 14.74 -14.59 -13.05
C PHE A 408 15.40 -15.05 -11.75
N GLY A 409 14.76 -14.87 -10.59
CA GLY A 409 15.39 -15.21 -9.32
C GLY A 409 14.74 -14.54 -8.12
N ALA A 410 15.50 -14.51 -7.01
CA ALA A 410 15.05 -13.94 -5.75
C ALA A 410 16.17 -13.22 -4.99
N LEU A 411 15.81 -12.11 -4.34
CA LEU A 411 16.70 -11.36 -3.47
C LEU A 411 16.58 -11.86 -2.04
N PHE A 412 17.68 -12.15 -1.37
CA PHE A 412 17.73 -12.57 0.02
C PHE A 412 18.50 -11.57 0.88
N ARG A 413 18.09 -11.44 2.14
CA ARG A 413 18.86 -10.69 3.14
C ARG A 413 19.95 -11.58 3.73
N THR A 414 21.13 -11.03 3.90
CA THR A 414 22.27 -11.64 4.61
C THR A 414 22.76 -10.71 5.71
N ASP A 415 23.69 -11.17 6.55
CA ASP A 415 24.26 -10.37 7.64
C ASP A 415 25.04 -9.14 7.13
N ILE A 416 25.52 -9.19 5.88
CA ILE A 416 26.39 -8.17 5.28
C ILE A 416 25.70 -7.39 4.15
N GLY A 417 24.40 -7.59 3.90
CA GLY A 417 23.69 -6.91 2.82
C GLY A 417 22.60 -7.76 2.17
N ALA A 418 22.44 -7.62 0.85
CA ALA A 418 21.48 -8.38 0.06
C ALA A 418 22.14 -9.11 -1.12
N VAL A 419 21.69 -10.34 -1.36
CA VAL A 419 22.24 -11.25 -2.38
C VAL A 419 21.13 -11.74 -3.28
N TRP A 420 21.31 -11.62 -4.60
CA TRP A 420 20.42 -12.18 -5.60
C TRP A 420 20.82 -13.62 -5.91
N LEU A 421 19.86 -14.53 -5.89
CA LEU A 421 20.03 -15.92 -6.30
C LEU A 421 19.18 -16.16 -7.56
N PRO A 422 19.80 -16.46 -8.72
CA PRO A 422 19.06 -16.67 -9.97
C PRO A 422 18.32 -18.01 -9.99
N ASP A 423 17.25 -18.07 -10.79
CA ASP A 423 16.58 -19.32 -11.15
C ASP A 423 17.35 -20.00 -12.30
N PRO A 424 17.97 -21.17 -12.08
CA PRO A 424 18.78 -21.86 -13.09
C PRO A 424 17.97 -22.34 -14.29
N THR A 425 16.63 -22.38 -14.20
CA THR A 425 15.76 -22.84 -15.29
C THR A 425 15.43 -21.75 -16.30
N GLN A 426 15.64 -20.48 -15.98
CA GLN A 426 15.37 -19.39 -16.92
C GLN A 426 16.49 -19.17 -17.94
N GLY A 427 17.57 -19.96 -17.86
CA GLY A 427 18.76 -19.79 -18.69
C GLY A 427 19.46 -18.48 -18.35
N LEU A 428 20.60 -18.54 -17.67
CA LEU A 428 21.50 -17.40 -17.72
C LEU A 428 21.82 -17.14 -19.21
N PRO A 429 21.76 -15.89 -19.71
CA PRO A 429 22.28 -15.60 -21.03
C PRO A 429 23.70 -16.15 -21.07
N ALA A 430 23.95 -17.09 -21.99
CA ALA A 430 25.23 -17.77 -22.09
C ALA A 430 26.30 -16.68 -22.07
N ALA A 431 27.15 -16.66 -21.04
CA ALA A 431 28.12 -15.62 -20.82
C ALA A 431 28.79 -15.33 -22.16
N THR A 432 28.49 -14.16 -22.75
CA THR A 432 29.13 -13.72 -23.98
C THR A 432 30.59 -13.68 -23.63
N SER A 433 31.32 -14.72 -24.04
CA SER A 433 32.75 -14.79 -23.86
C SER A 433 33.28 -13.51 -24.48
N PRO A 434 34.10 -12.72 -23.75
CA PRO A 434 34.66 -11.51 -24.33
C PRO A 434 35.30 -11.94 -25.64
N SER A 435 34.76 -11.45 -26.75
CA SER A 435 35.41 -11.65 -28.03
C SER A 435 36.74 -10.94 -27.88
N ASP A 436 37.82 -11.70 -27.73
CA ASP A 436 39.18 -11.23 -27.89
C ASP A 436 39.32 -10.75 -29.34
N GLY A 437 38.76 -9.57 -29.60
CA GLY A 437 38.98 -8.76 -30.78
C GLY A 437 40.39 -8.24 -30.69
N SER A 438 41.36 -9.11 -30.96
CA SER A 438 42.73 -8.76 -31.26
C SER A 438 42.73 -7.96 -32.57
N SER A 439 42.38 -6.67 -32.48
CA SER A 439 42.72 -5.70 -33.51
C SER A 439 44.22 -5.47 -33.41
N SER A 440 44.96 -6.20 -34.24
CA SER A 440 46.37 -5.95 -34.52
C SER A 440 46.54 -4.49 -34.97
N PRO A 441 47.49 -3.73 -34.39
CA PRO A 441 47.82 -2.42 -34.92
C PRO A 441 48.55 -2.59 -36.25
N SER A 442 47.92 -2.15 -37.34
CA SER A 442 48.58 -1.90 -38.61
C SER A 442 49.60 -0.79 -38.40
N ALA A 443 50.88 -1.13 -38.53
CA ALA A 443 51.96 -0.17 -38.56
C ALA A 443 51.93 0.55 -39.91
N ASP A 444 51.47 1.80 -39.92
CA ASP A 444 51.67 2.71 -41.04
C ASP A 444 53.07 3.34 -40.96
N GLU A 445 53.76 3.24 -42.09
CA GLU A 445 55.05 3.79 -42.43
C GLU A 445 55.10 5.32 -42.31
N SER A 446 56.22 5.84 -41.80
CA SER A 446 56.74 7.14 -42.28
C SER A 446 58.24 7.32 -42.01
N SER A 447 58.98 7.42 -43.13
CA SER A 447 60.21 8.22 -43.36
C SER A 447 61.50 7.72 -42.66
N ALA A 448 62.71 7.79 -43.23
CA ALA A 448 63.29 8.42 -44.41
C ALA A 448 64.65 7.76 -44.71
N GLY A 449 65.14 7.80 -45.95
CA GLY A 449 66.52 7.44 -46.30
C GLY A 449 66.65 6.78 -47.66
#